data_AF-A0A3C1FMJ6-F1
#
_entry.id   AF-A0A3C1FMJ6-F1
#
_cell.length_a   1.000
_cell.length_b   1.000
_cell.length_c   1.000
_cell.angle_alpha   90.00
_cell.angle_beta   90.00
_cell.angle_gamma   90.00
#
_symmetry.space_group_name_H-M   'P 1'
#
loop_
_entity.id
_entity.type
_entity.pdbx_description
1 polymer ?
#
loop_
_entity_poly.entity_id
_entity_poly.type
_entity_poly.pdbx_seq_one_letter_code
_entity_poly.pdbx_strand_id
1 'polypeptide(L)'
;GCVLPPLGQRIAVARDDGFAFAYPHLLDSWRIQGAEIMFFSPLADAPPPAGCDAVYLPGGYPELFAGQIAAAATFMAGLRDAAARGLPVYGECGGYMVLGDGLIDAAGVTHRMAGLLPLVTSFASRALHLGYRRAALAADHPFGKAGAEMRGHEFHYATIAREGPGVPLFRDVENARGEGLPDMGRCAGPVTGSFLHLIDRAA
;
A
#
# COMPACT_ATOMS: atom_id res chain seq x y z
N GLY A 1 -21.63 -4.20 -6.46
CA GLY A 1 -20.82 -3.76 -5.31
C GLY A 1 -20.68 -2.27 -5.37
N CYS A 2 -20.55 -1.61 -4.21
CA CYS A 2 -20.17 -0.20 -4.16
C CYS A 2 -18.70 -0.10 -4.57
N VAL A 3 -18.45 0.65 -5.63
CA VAL A 3 -17.13 0.76 -6.27
C VAL A 3 -16.20 1.60 -5.38
N LEU A 4 -14.93 1.20 -5.26
CA LEU A 4 -13.94 2.01 -4.56
C LEU A 4 -13.68 3.31 -5.33
N PRO A 5 -13.80 4.49 -4.68
CA PRO A 5 -13.52 5.75 -5.34
C PRO A 5 -12.01 5.86 -5.65
N PRO A 6 -11.64 6.66 -6.65
CA PRO A 6 -10.25 6.96 -6.93
C PRO A 6 -9.59 7.72 -5.75
N LEU A 7 -8.29 7.51 -5.57
CA LEU A 7 -7.49 8.23 -4.55
C LEU A 7 -7.37 9.75 -4.84
N GLY A 8 -7.50 10.13 -6.11
CA GLY A 8 -7.35 11.49 -6.65
C GLY A 8 -7.75 11.53 -8.12
N GLN A 9 -7.65 12.69 -8.79
CA GLN A 9 -7.98 12.80 -10.20
C GLN A 9 -6.84 12.44 -11.16
N ARG A 10 -5.58 12.56 -10.73
CA ARG A 10 -4.39 12.24 -11.51
C ARG A 10 -3.50 11.34 -10.67
N ILE A 11 -3.71 10.04 -10.80
CA ILE A 11 -3.13 9.04 -9.91
C ILE A 11 -1.85 8.49 -10.53
N ALA A 12 -0.72 8.69 -9.85
CA ALA A 12 0.52 8.01 -10.15
C ALA A 12 0.44 6.56 -9.68
N VAL A 13 0.54 5.58 -10.58
CA VAL A 13 0.48 4.16 -10.24
C VAL A 13 1.81 3.49 -10.56
N ALA A 14 2.48 2.94 -9.55
CA ALA A 14 3.69 2.15 -9.77
C ALA A 14 3.35 0.87 -10.56
N ARG A 15 4.17 0.57 -11.57
CA ARG A 15 3.98 -0.62 -12.42
C ARG A 15 5.30 -1.07 -13.04
N ASP A 16 5.79 -2.20 -12.55
CA ASP A 16 6.92 -2.98 -13.07
C ASP A 16 6.95 -4.35 -12.36
N ASP A 17 8.06 -5.10 -12.49
CA ASP A 17 8.20 -6.44 -11.91
C ASP A 17 8.13 -6.45 -10.37
N GLY A 18 8.45 -5.34 -9.70
CA GLY A 18 8.32 -5.19 -8.25
C GLY A 18 6.91 -4.83 -7.81
N PHE A 19 6.08 -4.27 -8.71
CA PHE A 19 4.76 -3.69 -8.45
C PHE A 19 3.72 -4.17 -9.47
N ALA A 20 3.54 -5.48 -9.55
CA ALA A 20 2.76 -6.12 -10.61
C ALA A 20 1.29 -6.39 -10.25
N PHE A 21 0.85 -6.17 -9.00
CA PHE A 21 -0.45 -6.63 -8.51
C PHE A 21 -1.53 -5.57 -8.44
N ALA A 22 -1.48 -4.56 -9.32
CA ALA A 22 -2.61 -3.66 -9.47
C ALA A 22 -3.78 -4.41 -10.13
N TYR A 23 -4.95 -4.41 -9.52
CA TYR A 23 -6.11 -5.06 -10.12
C TYR A 23 -6.61 -4.30 -11.35
N PRO A 24 -6.67 -4.93 -12.54
CA PRO A 24 -7.16 -4.26 -13.74
C PRO A 24 -8.57 -3.67 -13.56
N HIS A 25 -9.46 -4.40 -12.89
CA HIS A 25 -10.83 -3.92 -12.63
C HIS A 25 -10.89 -2.68 -11.74
N LEU A 26 -9.95 -2.52 -10.79
CA LEU A 26 -9.86 -1.32 -9.95
C LEU A 26 -9.40 -0.11 -10.78
N LEU A 27 -8.35 -0.30 -11.59
CA LEU A 27 -7.83 0.77 -12.46
C LEU A 27 -8.84 1.19 -13.52
N ASP A 28 -9.53 0.23 -14.14
CA ASP A 28 -10.58 0.51 -15.13
C ASP A 28 -11.76 1.21 -14.49
N SER A 29 -12.13 0.81 -13.28
CA SER A 29 -13.15 1.48 -12.50
C SER A 29 -12.80 2.93 -12.18
N TRP A 30 -11.56 3.23 -11.77
CA TRP A 30 -11.12 4.61 -11.54
C TRP A 30 -11.17 5.45 -12.82
N ARG A 31 -10.80 4.88 -13.98
CA ARG A 31 -10.94 5.56 -15.28
C ARG A 31 -12.39 5.85 -15.62
N ILE A 32 -13.31 4.89 -15.39
CA ILE A 32 -14.75 5.09 -15.60
C ILE A 32 -15.29 6.21 -14.70
N GLN A 33 -14.74 6.36 -13.49
CA GLN A 33 -15.06 7.46 -12.58
C GLN A 33 -14.40 8.80 -12.96
N GLY A 34 -13.60 8.84 -14.03
CA GLY A 34 -13.00 10.05 -14.58
C GLY A 34 -11.58 10.34 -14.11
N ALA A 35 -10.91 9.43 -13.41
CA ALA A 35 -9.52 9.61 -13.00
C ALA A 35 -8.54 9.31 -14.15
N GLU A 36 -7.49 10.12 -14.26
CA GLU A 36 -6.33 9.88 -15.11
C GLU A 36 -5.33 8.98 -14.35
N ILE A 37 -4.83 7.93 -15.02
CA ILE A 37 -3.82 7.03 -14.45
C ILE A 37 -2.50 7.24 -15.18
N MET A 38 -1.47 7.60 -14.41
CA MET A 38 -0.11 7.86 -14.90
C MET A 38 0.83 6.78 -14.35
N PHE A 39 1.31 5.89 -15.20
CA PHE A 39 2.21 4.82 -14.76
C PHE A 39 3.67 5.31 -14.63
N PHE A 40 4.38 4.76 -13.65
CA PHE A 40 5.82 4.94 -13.49
C PHE A 40 6.47 3.65 -12.95
N SER A 41 7.78 3.50 -13.09
CA SER A 41 8.52 2.31 -12.65
C SER A 41 9.49 2.67 -11.52
N PRO A 42 9.22 2.23 -10.28
CA PRO A 42 10.19 2.29 -9.19
C PRO A 42 11.52 1.61 -9.50
N LEU A 43 11.52 0.47 -10.21
CA LEU A 43 12.75 -0.25 -10.58
C LEU A 43 13.61 0.54 -11.58
N ALA A 44 13.02 1.43 -12.36
CA ALA A 44 13.73 2.36 -13.24
C ALA A 44 14.18 3.65 -12.51
N ASP A 45 14.07 3.71 -11.18
CA ASP A 45 14.27 4.93 -10.38
C ASP A 45 13.41 6.13 -10.85
N ALA A 46 12.22 5.86 -11.41
CA ALA A 46 11.31 6.91 -11.82
C ALA A 46 10.52 7.43 -10.60
N PRO A 47 10.43 8.75 -10.38
CA PRO A 47 9.53 9.31 -9.38
C PRO A 47 8.06 9.26 -9.85
N PRO A 48 7.09 9.44 -8.94
CA PRO A 48 5.73 9.75 -9.34
C PRO A 48 5.69 10.91 -10.36
N PRO A 49 4.95 10.79 -11.48
CA PRO A 49 4.94 11.81 -12.53
C PRO A 49 4.48 13.18 -12.03
N ALA A 50 5.07 14.23 -12.59
CA ALA A 50 4.70 15.60 -12.25
C ALA A 50 3.21 15.88 -12.53
N GLY A 51 2.57 16.60 -11.61
CA GLY A 51 1.16 16.98 -11.72
C GLY A 51 0.16 15.89 -11.28
N CYS A 52 0.61 14.75 -10.76
CA CYS A 52 -0.25 13.85 -10.01
C CYS A 52 -0.75 14.49 -8.70
N ASP A 53 -1.93 14.06 -8.26
CA ASP A 53 -2.56 14.47 -7.01
C ASP A 53 -2.75 13.31 -6.02
N ALA A 54 -2.39 12.08 -6.40
CA ALA A 54 -2.30 10.91 -5.54
C ALA A 54 -1.26 9.92 -6.06
N VAL A 55 -0.70 9.10 -5.16
CA VAL A 55 0.24 8.02 -5.49
C VAL A 55 -0.30 6.68 -4.97
N TYR A 56 -0.30 5.67 -5.82
CA TYR A 56 -0.65 4.30 -5.50
C TYR A 56 0.53 3.36 -5.77
N LEU A 57 0.98 2.66 -4.73
CA LEU A 57 1.92 1.56 -4.82
C LEU A 57 1.14 0.24 -4.64
N PRO A 58 0.82 -0.48 -5.73
CA PRO A 58 0.12 -1.76 -5.62
C PRO A 58 1.01 -2.81 -4.96
N GLY A 59 0.43 -3.99 -4.72
CA GLY A 59 1.23 -5.14 -4.34
C GLY A 59 2.19 -5.59 -5.44
N GLY A 60 3.09 -6.50 -5.07
CA GLY A 60 4.06 -7.11 -5.96
C GLY A 60 5.11 -7.84 -5.13
N TYR A 61 6.31 -7.94 -5.68
CA TYR A 61 7.42 -8.67 -5.08
C TYR A 61 8.64 -7.77 -4.81
N PRO A 62 8.49 -6.63 -4.10
CA PRO A 62 9.60 -5.71 -3.88
C PRO A 62 10.77 -6.36 -3.12
N GLU A 63 10.55 -7.45 -2.39
CA GLU A 63 11.59 -8.23 -1.72
C GLU A 63 12.61 -8.84 -2.69
N LEU A 64 12.20 -9.17 -3.92
CA LEU A 64 13.11 -9.69 -4.95
C LEU A 64 14.02 -8.60 -5.51
N PHE A 65 13.64 -7.33 -5.31
CA PHE A 65 14.33 -6.16 -5.83
C PHE A 65 14.73 -5.18 -4.71
N ALA A 66 14.78 -5.64 -3.45
CA ALA A 66 14.88 -4.76 -2.29
C ALA A 66 16.11 -3.83 -2.34
N GLY A 67 17.26 -4.36 -2.78
CA GLY A 67 18.49 -3.57 -2.96
C GLY A 67 18.39 -2.54 -4.08
N GLN A 68 17.76 -2.90 -5.21
CA GLN A 68 17.54 -1.97 -6.33
C GLN A 68 16.57 -0.85 -5.95
N ILE A 69 15.47 -1.21 -5.28
CA ILE A 69 14.48 -0.25 -4.77
C ILE A 69 15.11 0.68 -3.72
N ALA A 70 15.92 0.16 -2.80
CA ALA A 70 16.62 0.97 -1.81
C ALA A 70 17.64 1.93 -2.43
N ALA A 71 18.24 1.56 -3.56
CA ALA A 71 19.16 2.40 -4.33
C ALA A 71 18.43 3.42 -5.23
N ALA A 72 17.12 3.29 -5.44
CA ALA A 72 16.30 4.17 -6.26
C ALA A 72 16.01 5.50 -5.53
N ALA A 73 17.04 6.36 -5.46
CA ALA A 73 17.02 7.60 -4.70
C ALA A 73 15.99 8.61 -5.24
N THR A 74 15.79 8.66 -6.55
CA THR A 74 14.83 9.58 -7.20
C THR A 74 13.40 9.16 -6.90
N PHE A 75 13.10 7.87 -7.03
CA PHE A 75 11.82 7.28 -6.64
C PHE A 75 11.51 7.55 -5.15
N MET A 76 12.45 7.23 -4.26
CA MET A 76 12.29 7.42 -2.82
C MET A 76 12.10 8.88 -2.43
N ALA A 77 12.85 9.80 -3.05
CA ALA A 77 12.68 11.24 -2.85
C ALA A 77 11.30 11.71 -3.35
N GLY A 78 10.85 11.22 -4.51
CA GLY A 78 9.54 11.55 -5.08
C GLY A 78 8.37 11.13 -4.19
N LEU A 79 8.44 9.95 -3.56
CA LEU A 79 7.43 9.54 -2.58
C LEU A 79 7.38 10.49 -1.37
N ARG A 80 8.55 10.86 -0.85
CA ARG A 80 8.65 11.78 0.30
C ARG A 80 8.14 13.17 -0.06
N ASP A 81 8.43 13.67 -1.25
CA ASP A 81 7.90 14.95 -1.74
C ASP A 81 6.38 14.93 -1.87
N ALA A 82 5.81 13.87 -2.47
CA ALA A 82 4.36 13.72 -2.58
C ALA A 82 3.67 13.73 -1.21
N ALA A 83 4.22 12.99 -0.24
CA ALA A 83 3.73 12.98 1.14
C ALA A 83 3.89 14.35 1.83
N ALA A 84 5.02 15.02 1.66
CA ALA A 84 5.28 16.35 2.24
C ALA A 84 4.32 17.43 1.69
N ARG A 85 3.89 17.28 0.43
CA ARG A 85 2.87 18.13 -0.20
C ARG A 85 1.43 17.80 0.24
N GLY A 86 1.23 16.79 1.09
CA GLY A 86 -0.10 16.39 1.56
C GLY A 86 -0.88 15.52 0.58
N LEU A 87 -0.26 15.01 -0.49
CA LEU A 87 -0.95 14.15 -1.45
C LEU A 87 -1.20 12.77 -0.82
N PRO A 88 -2.37 12.15 -1.03
CA PRO A 88 -2.59 10.76 -0.65
C PRO A 88 -1.53 9.84 -1.26
N VAL A 89 -0.83 9.08 -0.41
CA VAL A 89 0.12 8.04 -0.82
C VAL A 89 -0.33 6.74 -0.20
N TYR A 90 -0.85 5.83 -1.02
CA TYR A 90 -1.41 4.56 -0.57
C TYR A 90 -0.56 3.37 -1.05
N GLY A 91 -0.19 2.48 -0.14
CA GLY A 91 0.56 1.26 -0.44
C GLY A 91 -0.18 -0.01 -0.03
N GLU A 92 -0.25 -0.98 -0.95
CA GLU A 92 -0.80 -2.31 -0.67
C GLU A 92 0.29 -3.37 -0.68
N CYS A 93 0.30 -4.24 0.34
CA CYS A 93 1.20 -5.39 0.44
C CYS A 93 2.67 -5.00 0.15
N GLY A 94 3.22 -5.32 -1.02
CA GLY A 94 4.53 -4.86 -1.45
C GLY A 94 4.71 -3.33 -1.38
N GLY A 95 3.72 -2.56 -1.82
CA GLY A 95 3.71 -1.11 -1.66
C GLY A 95 3.75 -0.67 -0.20
N TYR A 96 3.01 -1.34 0.67
CA TYR A 96 3.04 -1.07 2.12
C TYR A 96 4.43 -1.30 2.71
N MET A 97 5.11 -2.37 2.29
CA MET A 97 6.49 -2.66 2.71
C MET A 97 7.46 -1.55 2.30
N VAL A 98 7.35 -1.04 1.07
CA VAL A 98 8.22 0.01 0.53
C VAL A 98 7.95 1.39 1.14
N LEU A 99 6.74 1.64 1.65
CA LEU A 99 6.44 2.86 2.42
C LEU A 99 7.04 2.85 3.83
N GLY A 100 7.40 1.67 4.37
CA GLY A 100 7.98 1.52 5.69
C GLY A 100 9.38 2.11 5.87
N ASP A 101 9.91 2.03 7.09
CA ASP A 101 11.30 2.34 7.44
C ASP A 101 12.30 1.39 6.74
N GLY A 102 11.93 0.12 6.59
CA GLY A 102 12.83 -0.87 6.01
C GLY A 102 12.18 -2.20 5.63
N LEU A 103 12.92 -2.95 4.82
CA LEU A 103 12.59 -4.28 4.35
C LEU A 103 13.80 -5.19 4.54
N ILE A 104 13.62 -6.28 5.28
CA ILE A 104 14.62 -7.33 5.45
C ILE A 104 14.34 -8.39 4.37
N ASP A 105 15.30 -8.59 3.47
CA ASP A 105 15.16 -9.58 2.40
C ASP A 105 15.30 -11.02 2.92
N ALA A 106 15.13 -11.99 2.02
CA ALA A 106 15.23 -13.41 2.36
C ALA A 106 16.64 -13.85 2.82
N ALA A 107 17.68 -13.07 2.50
CA ALA A 107 19.05 -13.30 2.97
C ALA A 107 19.33 -12.65 4.34
N GLY A 108 18.35 -11.94 4.91
CA GLY A 108 18.50 -11.23 6.18
C GLY A 108 19.15 -9.85 6.06
N VAL A 109 19.34 -9.34 4.84
CA VAL A 109 19.90 -8.00 4.62
C VAL A 109 18.79 -6.96 4.78
N THR A 110 19.05 -5.96 5.62
CA THR A 110 18.12 -4.84 5.84
C THR A 110 18.34 -3.76 4.79
N HIS A 111 17.29 -3.43 4.07
CA HIS A 111 17.24 -2.37 3.07
C HIS A 111 16.40 -1.20 3.59
N ARG A 112 16.94 0.02 3.53
CA ARG A 112 16.19 1.23 3.92
C ARG A 112 15.15 1.55 2.85
N MET A 113 13.90 1.73 3.28
CA MET A 113 12.77 2.02 2.41
C MET A 113 12.37 3.51 2.51
N ALA A 114 11.16 3.88 2.10
CA ALA A 114 10.76 5.29 2.03
C ALA A 114 10.79 6.00 3.39
N GLY A 115 10.59 5.28 4.50
CA GLY A 115 10.55 5.84 5.86
C GLY A 115 9.35 6.74 6.09
N LEU A 116 8.23 6.44 5.43
CA LEU A 116 6.99 7.20 5.53
C LEU A 116 6.00 6.58 6.53
N LEU A 117 6.15 5.29 6.81
CA LEU A 117 5.38 4.58 7.84
C LEU A 117 6.35 3.92 8.84
N PRO A 118 6.03 3.89 10.14
CA PRO A 118 6.88 3.32 11.17
C PRO A 118 6.82 1.79 11.14
N LEU A 119 7.32 1.18 10.07
CA LEU A 119 7.17 -0.23 9.74
C LEU A 119 8.48 -0.81 9.22
N VAL A 120 8.87 -1.97 9.75
CA VAL A 120 9.91 -2.83 9.16
C VAL A 120 9.30 -4.18 8.88
N THR A 121 9.38 -4.61 7.62
CA THR A 121 8.89 -5.91 7.16
C THR A 121 10.04 -6.86 6.89
N SER A 122 9.78 -8.17 6.91
CA SER A 122 10.80 -9.20 6.76
C SER A 122 10.33 -10.38 5.91
N PHE A 123 11.22 -10.82 5.04
CA PHE A 123 11.16 -12.10 4.33
C PHE A 123 12.19 -13.11 4.83
N ALA A 124 13.02 -12.76 5.81
CA ALA A 124 13.94 -13.71 6.45
C ALA A 124 13.20 -14.72 7.33
N SER A 125 12.06 -14.32 7.92
CA SER A 125 11.18 -15.18 8.71
C SER A 125 9.81 -15.20 8.05
N ARG A 126 9.64 -16.09 7.06
CA ARG A 126 8.44 -16.14 6.22
C ARG A 126 7.27 -16.79 6.96
N ALA A 127 6.11 -16.18 6.92
CA ALA A 127 4.86 -16.77 7.40
C ALA A 127 3.77 -16.52 6.36
N LEU A 128 3.04 -17.57 5.97
CA LEU A 128 1.95 -17.43 5.01
C LEU A 128 0.73 -16.83 5.71
N HIS A 129 0.37 -15.62 5.33
CA HIS A 129 -0.90 -14.98 5.66
C HIS A 129 -1.81 -15.06 4.43
N LEU A 130 -2.94 -15.74 4.58
CA LEU A 130 -3.91 -15.94 3.51
C LEU A 130 -5.35 -15.79 4.01
N GLY A 131 -6.18 -15.13 3.22
CA GLY A 131 -7.64 -15.23 3.30
C GLY A 131 -8.36 -13.90 3.16
N TYR A 132 -9.68 -13.97 2.97
CA TYR A 132 -10.53 -12.79 2.88
C TYR A 132 -10.67 -12.09 4.23
N ARG A 133 -10.78 -10.77 4.17
CA ARG A 133 -11.01 -9.90 5.32
C ARG A 133 -12.18 -8.96 5.07
N ARG A 134 -12.88 -8.66 6.14
CA ARG A 134 -13.70 -7.46 6.28
C ARG A 134 -13.03 -6.56 7.30
N ALA A 135 -13.09 -5.26 7.08
CA ALA A 135 -12.56 -4.28 7.99
C ALA A 135 -13.30 -2.95 7.86
N ALA A 136 -13.29 -2.13 8.90
CA ALA A 136 -13.79 -0.77 8.84
C ALA A 136 -12.62 0.22 8.72
N LEU A 137 -12.79 1.29 7.94
CA LEU A 137 -11.83 2.40 7.98
C LEU A 137 -11.78 3.01 9.39
N ALA A 138 -10.58 3.14 9.95
CA ALA A 138 -10.40 3.73 11.28
C ALA A 138 -10.68 5.25 11.29
N ALA A 139 -10.43 5.93 10.17
CA ALA A 139 -10.61 7.36 9.97
C ALA A 139 -11.11 7.67 8.55
N ASP A 140 -11.45 8.93 8.28
CA ASP A 140 -11.76 9.39 6.93
C ASP A 140 -10.57 9.14 5.98
N HIS A 141 -10.85 8.57 4.82
CA HIS A 141 -9.88 8.20 3.80
C HIS A 141 -10.43 8.56 2.41
N PRO A 142 -9.61 8.74 1.36
CA PRO A 142 -10.12 8.85 0.00
C PRO A 142 -11.07 7.70 -0.38
N PHE A 143 -10.83 6.51 0.16
CA PHE A 143 -11.70 5.35 -0.01
C PHE A 143 -13.01 5.37 0.76
N GLY A 144 -13.30 6.34 1.65
CA GLY A 144 -14.56 6.38 2.38
C GLY A 144 -14.48 7.13 3.71
N LYS A 145 -15.63 7.32 4.36
CA LYS A 145 -15.69 7.89 5.71
C LYS A 145 -15.23 6.88 6.76
N ALA A 146 -14.83 7.37 7.93
CA ALA A 146 -14.56 6.52 9.09
C ALA A 146 -15.74 5.57 9.34
N GLY A 147 -15.46 4.29 9.57
CA GLY A 147 -16.46 3.25 9.72
C GLY A 147 -16.98 2.64 8.41
N ALA A 148 -16.62 3.16 7.24
CA ALA A 148 -16.97 2.52 5.98
C ALA A 148 -16.34 1.11 5.90
N GLU A 149 -17.18 0.11 5.63
CA GLU A 149 -16.74 -1.27 5.54
C GLU A 149 -16.03 -1.54 4.21
N MET A 150 -14.90 -2.23 4.32
CA MET A 150 -14.01 -2.61 3.24
C MET A 150 -13.90 -4.12 3.18
N ARG A 151 -13.77 -4.64 1.96
CA ARG A 151 -13.47 -6.05 1.73
C ARG A 151 -12.19 -6.19 0.93
N GLY A 152 -11.43 -7.18 1.31
CA GLY A 152 -10.21 -7.51 0.62
C GLY A 152 -9.74 -8.89 0.96
N HIS A 153 -8.49 -9.18 0.61
CA HIS A 153 -7.81 -10.39 1.05
C HIS A 153 -6.35 -10.10 1.37
N GLU A 154 -5.79 -10.95 2.21
CA GLU A 154 -4.35 -11.01 2.43
C GLU A 154 -3.80 -12.20 1.65
N PHE A 155 -2.65 -12.00 0.99
CA PHE A 155 -1.83 -13.07 0.45
C PHE A 155 -0.37 -12.63 0.44
N HIS A 156 0.36 -12.93 1.51
CA HIS A 156 1.79 -12.59 1.59
C HIS A 156 2.55 -13.55 2.49
N TYR A 157 3.87 -13.59 2.27
CA TYR A 157 4.83 -14.30 3.13
C TYR A 157 5.57 -13.37 4.09
N ALA A 158 5.38 -12.05 3.93
CA ALA A 158 6.04 -11.04 4.74
C ALA A 158 5.58 -11.13 6.20
N THR A 159 6.53 -10.99 7.12
CA THR A 159 6.23 -10.75 8.54
C THR A 159 6.56 -9.31 8.91
N ILE A 160 5.96 -8.82 10.00
CA ILE A 160 6.28 -7.53 10.59
C ILE A 160 7.41 -7.74 11.60
N ALA A 161 8.60 -7.26 11.29
CA ALA A 161 9.77 -7.34 12.18
C ALA A 161 9.74 -6.23 13.24
N ARG A 162 9.22 -5.05 12.88
CA ARG A 162 8.98 -3.95 13.79
C ARG A 162 7.80 -3.13 13.30
N GLU A 163 6.97 -2.72 14.24
CA GLU A 163 5.92 -1.76 13.99
C GLU A 163 5.94 -0.74 15.12
N GLY A 164 6.16 0.52 14.78
CA GLY A 164 6.15 1.62 15.73
C GLY A 164 4.73 2.07 16.08
N PRO A 165 4.61 2.98 17.06
CA PRO A 165 3.31 3.54 17.42
C PRO A 165 2.69 4.27 16.23
N GLY A 166 1.37 4.18 16.08
CA GLY A 166 0.66 4.82 14.98
C GLY A 166 -0.83 4.49 14.97
N VAL A 167 -1.56 5.15 14.08
CA VAL A 167 -2.99 4.91 13.86
C VAL A 167 -3.12 3.79 12.82
N PRO A 168 -3.91 2.73 13.08
CA PRO A 168 -4.18 1.72 12.07
C PRO A 168 -5.03 2.30 10.93
N LEU A 169 -4.87 1.76 9.73
CA LEU A 169 -5.75 2.12 8.60
C LEU A 169 -7.13 1.49 8.75
N PHE A 170 -7.13 0.25 9.23
CA PHE A 170 -8.30 -0.61 9.35
C PHE A 170 -8.46 -1.07 10.78
N ARG A 171 -9.70 -0.98 11.28
CA ARG A 171 -10.12 -1.54 12.57
C ARG A 171 -11.24 -2.56 12.35
N ASP A 172 -11.67 -3.21 13.44
CA ASP A 172 -12.79 -4.16 13.43
C ASP A 172 -12.58 -5.23 12.35
N VAL A 173 -11.34 -5.73 12.26
CA VAL A 173 -10.92 -6.65 11.20
C VAL A 173 -11.46 -8.04 11.52
N GLU A 174 -12.11 -8.68 10.54
CA GLU A 174 -12.66 -10.02 10.67
C GLU A 174 -12.21 -10.91 9.51
N ASN A 175 -11.99 -12.19 9.80
CA ASN A 175 -11.80 -13.20 8.76
C ASN A 175 -13.14 -13.67 8.18
N ALA A 176 -13.09 -14.56 7.18
CA ALA A 176 -14.29 -15.09 6.52
C ALA A 176 -15.24 -15.89 7.44
N ARG A 177 -14.81 -16.25 8.66
CA ARG A 177 -15.63 -16.94 9.68
C ARG A 177 -16.25 -15.97 10.68
N GLY A 178 -15.99 -14.67 10.57
CA GLY A 178 -16.41 -13.67 11.55
C GLY A 178 -15.57 -13.66 12.83
N GLU A 179 -14.38 -14.28 12.79
CA GLU A 179 -13.45 -14.22 13.92
C GLU A 179 -12.67 -12.90 13.84
N GLY A 180 -12.66 -12.15 14.96
CA GLY A 180 -11.92 -10.89 15.07
C GLY A 180 -10.41 -11.10 15.00
N LEU A 181 -9.75 -10.21 14.27
CA LEU A 181 -8.31 -10.14 14.09
C LEU A 181 -7.79 -8.79 14.62
N PRO A 182 -6.48 -8.65 14.87
CA PRO A 182 -5.89 -7.35 15.17
C PRO A 182 -6.16 -6.31 14.07
N ASP A 183 -6.22 -5.05 14.48
CA ASP A 183 -6.25 -3.91 13.56
C ASP A 183 -5.11 -3.97 12.54
N MET A 184 -5.37 -3.48 11.32
CA MET A 184 -4.47 -3.65 10.18
C MET A 184 -4.00 -2.32 9.58
N GLY A 185 -2.78 -2.37 9.04
CA GLY A 185 -2.18 -1.25 8.33
C GLY A 185 -1.77 -0.09 9.22
N ARG A 186 -1.24 0.97 8.60
CA ARG A 186 -0.76 2.17 9.28
C ARG A 186 -1.10 3.43 8.49
N CYS A 187 -1.31 4.50 9.23
CA CYS A 187 -1.51 5.86 8.73
C CYS A 187 -0.49 6.81 9.34
N ALA A 188 0.11 7.68 8.51
CA ALA A 188 0.98 8.77 8.93
C ALA A 188 0.73 9.99 8.01
N GLY A 189 -0.06 10.95 8.49
CA GLY A 189 -0.49 12.09 7.67
C GLY A 189 -1.26 11.61 6.43
N PRO A 190 -0.84 11.96 5.20
CA PRO A 190 -1.51 11.51 3.99
C PRO A 190 -1.05 10.13 3.51
N VAL A 191 -0.09 9.50 4.20
CA VAL A 191 0.47 8.20 3.82
C VAL A 191 -0.29 7.10 4.55
N THR A 192 -0.80 6.14 3.80
CA THR A 192 -1.53 4.99 4.33
C THR A 192 -1.08 3.70 3.65
N GLY A 193 -1.21 2.58 4.34
CA GLY A 193 -0.99 1.28 3.70
C GLY A 193 -1.30 0.10 4.59
N SER A 194 -1.44 -1.06 3.97
CA SER A 194 -1.71 -2.32 4.67
C SER A 194 -1.37 -3.54 3.80
N PHE A 195 -1.35 -4.73 4.41
CA PHE A 195 -1.31 -6.00 3.68
C PHE A 195 -2.67 -6.41 3.06
N LEU A 196 -3.74 -5.67 3.36
CA LEU A 196 -5.06 -5.92 2.77
C LEU A 196 -5.09 -5.42 1.33
N HIS A 197 -5.29 -6.33 0.39
CA HIS A 197 -5.61 -5.99 -0.99
C HIS A 197 -7.09 -5.68 -1.11
N LEU A 198 -7.43 -4.40 -1.30
CA LEU A 198 -8.82 -3.98 -1.40
C LEU A 198 -9.46 -4.49 -2.70
N ILE A 199 -10.67 -5.04 -2.59
CA ILE A 199 -11.48 -5.48 -3.72
C ILE A 199 -12.64 -4.49 -3.91
N ASP A 200 -13.42 -4.25 -2.85
CA ASP A 200 -14.60 -3.39 -2.88
C ASP A 200 -14.98 -2.87 -1.48
N ARG A 201 -16.02 -2.03 -1.43
CA ARG A 201 -16.69 -1.64 -0.18
C ARG A 201 -17.82 -2.61 0.13
N ALA A 202 -18.02 -2.93 1.40
CA ALA A 202 -19.21 -3.64 1.84
C ALA A 202 -20.35 -2.64 2.04
N ALA A 203 -21.20 -2.49 1.02
CA ALA A 203 -22.44 -1.70 0.99
C ALA A 203 -22.32 -0.23 1.42
#